data_AF-A0A9D1XAA5-F1
#
_entry.id   AF-A0A9D1XAA5-F1
#
_cell.length_a   1.000
_cell.length_b   1.000
_cell.length_c   1.000
_cell.angle_alpha   90.00
_cell.angle_beta   90.00
_cell.angle_gamma   90.00
#
_symmetry.space_group_name_H-M   'P 1'
#
loop_
_entity.id
_entity.type
_entity.pdbx_description
1 polymer ?
#
loop_
_entity_poly.entity_id
_entity_poly.type
_entity_poly.pdbx_seq_one_letter_code
_entity_poly.pdbx_strand_id
1 'polypeptide(L)' 'MLNAIFFYRISHWCYLHHIPFLPKLITLLIFLIYNSKVPYQAEIGKGTSLGYGGMGVVIHSKAKIGSYCTISQQVTIGGG' A
#
# COMPACT_ATOMS: atom_id res chain seq x y z
N MET A 1 -13.21 1.05 -9.65
CA MET A 1 -12.53 2.21 -9.01
C MET A 1 -11.03 1.94 -8.98
N LEU A 2 -10.23 2.98 -9.24
CA LEU A 2 -8.78 2.93 -9.10
C LEU A 2 -8.45 2.66 -7.62
N ASN A 3 -7.65 1.63 -7.32
CA ASN A 3 -7.40 1.19 -5.95
C ASN A 3 -5.95 1.48 -5.53
N ALA A 4 -5.74 2.02 -4.34
CA ALA A 4 -4.41 2.28 -3.77
C ALA A 4 -3.49 1.03 -3.80
N ILE A 5 -4.07 -0.18 -3.73
CA ILE A 5 -3.30 -1.43 -3.83
C ILE A 5 -2.56 -1.55 -5.17
N PHE A 6 -3.14 -1.07 -6.28
CA PHE A 6 -2.51 -1.14 -7.60
C PHE A 6 -1.23 -0.29 -7.64
N PHE A 7 -1.30 0.94 -7.16
CA PHE A 7 -0.13 1.82 -7.03
C PHE A 7 0.91 1.24 -6.08
N TYR A 8 0.48 0.65 -4.97
CA TYR A 8 1.39 -0.04 -4.05
C TYR A 8 2.10 -1.21 -4.75
N ARG A 9 1.42 -1.99 -5.61
CA ARG A 9 2.09 -3.09 -6.35
C ARG A 9 3.17 -2.55 -7.28
N ILE A 10 2.90 -1.46 -7.98
CA ILE A 10 3.90 -0.81 -8.84
C ILE A 10 5.07 -0.28 -8.02
N SER A 11 4.81 0.43 -6.92
CA SER A 11 5.88 0.98 -6.07
C SER A 11 6.70 -0.10 -5.39
N HIS A 12 6.07 -1.18 -4.92
CA HIS A 12 6.73 -2.35 -4.36
C HIS A 12 7.58 -3.07 -5.41
N TRP A 13 7.08 -3.23 -6.64
CA TRP A 13 7.87 -3.78 -7.74
C TRP A 13 9.10 -2.92 -8.05
N CYS A 14 8.93 -1.60 -8.18
CA CYS A 14 10.05 -0.69 -8.37
C CYS A 14 11.07 -0.76 -7.23
N TYR A 15 10.60 -0.93 -5.99
CA TYR A 15 11.45 -1.11 -4.81
C TYR A 15 12.27 -2.41 -4.88
N LEU A 16 11.64 -3.54 -5.25
CA LEU A 16 12.31 -4.84 -5.41
C LEU A 16 13.33 -4.83 -6.55
N HIS A 17 13.11 -4.03 -7.59
CA HIS A 17 14.06 -3.84 -8.70
C HIS A 17 15.10 -2.74 -8.46
N HIS A 18 15.24 -2.28 -7.21
CA HIS A 18 16.21 -1.25 -6.80
C HIS A 18 16.12 0.06 -7.60
N ILE A 19 14.94 0.40 -8.12
CA ILE A 19 14.71 1.68 -8.80
C ILE A 19 14.67 2.78 -7.74
N PRO A 20 15.62 3.74 -7.77
CA PRO A 20 15.65 4.82 -6.79
C PRO A 20 14.48 5.79 -7.03
N PHE A 21 14.06 6.49 -5.97
CA PHE A 21 13.09 7.61 -5.98
C PHE A 21 11.63 7.28 -6.38
N LEU A 22 11.41 6.51 -7.44
CA LEU A 22 10.08 6.21 -7.99
C LEU A 22 9.11 5.55 -6.98
N PRO A 23 9.52 4.57 -6.15
CA PRO A 23 8.65 4.02 -5.11
C PRO A 23 8.14 5.08 -4.12
N LYS A 24 9.01 6.03 -3.74
CA LYS A 24 8.67 7.12 -2.81
C LYS A 24 7.65 8.07 -3.44
N LEU A 25 7.82 8.42 -4.71
CA LEU A 25 6.89 9.26 -5.45
C LEU A 25 5.51 8.62 -5.53
N ILE A 26 5.43 7.33 -5.86
CA ILE A 26 4.15 6.61 -5.94
C ILE A 26 3.47 6.52 -4.57
N THR A 27 4.22 6.25 -3.48
CA THR A 27 3.64 6.27 -2.13
C THR A 27 3.11 7.66 -1.75
N LEU A 28 3.77 8.73 -2.17
CA LEU A 28 3.25 10.10 -2.00
C LEU A 28 1.95 10.31 -2.79
N LEU A 29 1.86 9.81 -4.02
CA LEU A 29 0.62 9.87 -4.80
C LEU A 29 -0.52 9.11 -4.12
N ILE A 30 -0.25 7.93 -3.55
CA ILE A 30 -1.24 7.17 -2.76
C ILE A 30 -1.75 8.02 -1.59
N PHE A 31 -0.83 8.69 -0.89
CA PHE A 31 -1.17 9.57 0.23
C PHE A 31 -2.06 10.73 -0.22
N LEU A 32 -1.73 11.42 -1.33
CA LEU A 32 -2.50 12.57 -1.80
C LEU A 32 -3.89 12.20 -2.32
N ILE A 33 -4.02 11.08 -3.05
CA ILE A 33 -5.29 10.71 -3.71
C ILE A 33 -6.23 9.98 -2.75
N TYR A 34 -5.71 9.10 -1.90
CA TYR A 34 -6.52 8.22 -1.05
C TYR A 34 -6.49 8.60 0.42
N ASN A 35 -5.69 9.60 0.81
CA ASN A 35 -5.39 9.93 2.21
C ASN A 35 -4.91 8.70 3.00
N SER A 36 -4.09 7.87 2.35
CA SER A 36 -3.67 6.57 2.86
C SER A 36 -2.17 6.43 2.86
N LYS A 37 -1.64 5.78 3.90
CA LYS A 37 -0.22 5.49 4.02
C LYS A 37 0.02 4.01 3.74
N VAL A 38 0.35 3.70 2.50
CA VAL A 38 0.71 2.34 2.07
C VAL A 38 2.17 2.35 1.58
N PRO A 39 3.13 2.05 2.48
CA PRO A 39 4.55 2.06 2.14
C PRO A 39 4.90 0.88 1.23
N TYR A 40 5.74 1.14 0.22
CA TYR A 40 6.24 0.11 -0.70
C TYR A 40 7.12 -0.95 -0.01
N GLN A 41 7.55 -0.74 1.23
CA GLN A 41 8.31 -1.75 1.99
C GLN A 41 7.43 -2.81 2.64
N ALA A 42 6.14 -2.55 2.84
CA ALA A 42 5.24 -3.52 3.45
C ALA A 42 5.15 -4.77 2.56
N GLU A 43 5.03 -5.95 3.18
CA GLU A 43 4.79 -7.21 2.49
C GLU A 43 3.29 -7.47 2.46
N ILE A 44 2.66 -7.39 1.29
CA ILE A 44 1.23 -7.66 1.14
C ILE A 44 1.03 -8.84 0.19
N GLY A 45 0.36 -9.90 0.64
CA GLY A 45 0.11 -11.10 -0.15
C GLY A 45 -0.78 -10.87 -1.38
N LYS A 46 -0.74 -11.82 -2.32
CA LYS A 46 -1.53 -11.77 -3.56
C LYS A 46 -3.04 -11.78 -3.29
N GLY A 47 -3.82 -11.20 -4.19
CA GLY A 47 -5.30 -11.18 -4.06
C GLY A 47 -5.83 -10.31 -2.92
N THR A 48 -4.96 -9.69 -2.11
CA THR A 48 -5.36 -8.74 -1.07
C THR A 48 -5.83 -7.44 -1.70
N SER A 49 -6.92 -6.89 -1.18
CA SER A 49 -7.57 -5.68 -1.67
C SER A 49 -7.80 -4.67 -0.55
N LEU A 50 -7.82 -3.39 -0.92
CA LEU A 50 -8.20 -2.30 -0.02
C LEU A 50 -9.63 -1.85 -0.38
N GLY A 51 -10.56 -1.99 0.55
CA GLY A 51 -11.96 -1.60 0.40
C GLY A 51 -12.12 -0.10 0.16
N TYR A 52 -13.18 0.29 -0.55
CA TYR A 52 -13.47 1.70 -0.87
C TYR A 52 -12.28 2.42 -1.54
N GLY A 53 -11.57 1.72 -2.43
CA GLY A 53 -10.36 2.25 -3.09
C GLY A 53 -9.13 2.33 -2.19
N GLY A 54 -9.27 1.97 -0.92
CA GLY A 54 -8.24 2.02 0.11
C GLY A 54 -8.15 3.36 0.82
N MET A 55 -9.24 4.12 0.94
CA MET A 55 -9.26 5.43 1.60
C MET A 55 -8.97 5.35 3.11
N GLY A 56 -8.10 6.24 3.60
CA GLY A 56 -7.76 6.36 5.02
C GLY A 56 -6.99 5.17 5.61
N VAL A 57 -6.52 4.22 4.80
CA VAL A 57 -5.80 3.04 5.29
C VAL A 57 -4.37 3.40 5.65
N VAL A 58 -3.92 2.99 6.83
CA VAL A 58 -2.55 3.22 7.32
C VAL A 58 -1.87 1.87 7.56
N ILE A 59 -0.77 1.61 6.87
CA ILE A 59 0.01 0.38 6.98
C ILE A 59 1.43 0.73 7.36
N HIS A 60 1.96 0.05 8.37
CA HIS A 60 3.35 0.20 8.78
C HIS A 60 4.31 -0.43 7.76
N SER A 61 5.52 0.14 7.61
CA SER A 61 6.50 -0.30 6.60
C SER A 61 7.00 -1.73 6.79
N LYS A 62 6.93 -2.26 8.01
CA LYS A 62 7.31 -3.64 8.35
C LYS A 62 6.12 -4.60 8.40
N ALA A 63 4.91 -4.15 8.05
CA ALA A 63 3.73 -5.00 8.12
C ALA A 63 3.84 -6.18 7.14
N LYS A 64 3.40 -7.35 7.59
CA LYS A 64 3.25 -8.56 6.79
C LYS A 64 1.78 -8.95 6.74
N ILE A 65 1.17 -8.79 5.58
CA ILE A 65 -0.25 -9.05 5.33
C ILE A 65 -0.35 -10.30 4.45
N GLY A 66 -1.22 -11.24 4.83
CA GLY A 66 -1.46 -12.47 4.09
C GLY A 66 -2.05 -12.26 2.69
N SER A 67 -2.35 -13.38 2.02
CA SER A 67 -3.02 -13.38 0.72
C SER A 67 -4.53 -13.36 0.88
N TYR A 68 -5.24 -12.80 -0.10
CA TYR A 68 -6.71 -12.74 -0.17
C TYR A 68 -7.37 -12.06 1.04
N CYS A 69 -6.70 -11.06 1.62
CA CYS A 69 -7.30 -10.24 2.67
C CYS A 69 -8.12 -9.10 2.08
N THR A 70 -9.14 -8.64 2.81
CA THR A 70 -9.87 -7.41 2.50
C THR A 70 -9.68 -6.44 3.65
N ILE A 71 -9.06 -5.28 3.38
CA ILE A 71 -8.80 -4.25 4.39
C ILE A 71 -9.73 -3.07 4.10
N SER A 72 -10.68 -2.83 4.99
CA SER A 72 -11.65 -1.73 4.85
C SER A 72 -11.02 -0.35 5.09
N GLN A 73 -11.76 0.69 4.76
CA GLN A 73 -11.37 2.09 4.96
C GLN A 73 -11.00 2.38 6.41
N GLN A 74 -10.07 3.31 6.62
CA GLN A 74 -9.64 3.79 7.95
C GLN A 74 -8.97 2.75 8.88
N VAL A 75 -8.75 1.52 8.39
CA VAL A 75 -7.99 0.52 9.15
C VAL A 75 -6.53 0.95 9.29
N THR A 76 -6.00 0.82 10.50
CA THR A 76 -4.59 1.05 10.79
C THR A 76 -3.91 -0.24 11.22
N ILE A 77 -2.85 -0.62 10.50
CA ILE A 77 -1.92 -1.70 10.85
C ILE A 77 -0.63 -1.01 11.32
N GLY A 78 -0.51 -0.84 12.64
CA GLY A 78 0.61 -0.16 13.30
C GLY A 78 1.92 -0.96 13.28
N GLY A 79 2.98 -0.35 13.80
CA GLY A 79 4.30 -0.97 13.97
C GLY A 79 4.52 -1.42 15.41
N GLY A 80 4.93 -2.67 15.58
CA GLY A 80 5.44 -3.28 16.82
C GLY A 80 6.66 -4.12 16.52
#